data_AF-X8JA73-F1
#
_entry.id   AF-X8JA73-F1
#
_cell.length_a   1.000
_cell.length_b   1.000
_cell.length_c   1.000
_cell.angle_alpha   90.00
_cell.angle_beta   90.00
_cell.angle_gamma   90.00
#
_symmetry.space_group_name_H-M   'P 1'
#
loop_
_entity.id
_entity.type
_entity.pdbx_description
1 polymer ?
#
loop_
_entity_poly.entity_id
_entity_poly.type
_entity_poly.pdbx_seq_one_letter_code
_entity_poly.pdbx_strand_id
1 'polypeptide(L)'
;MEGPYSKLSHPSPESKTSTFSSTDTLLKDEGSAITQKPSLSAWISTVWSLALHCILSVGITLFVLVYMDQRPTNVTDRVASVQVIGGNVTLPFAPIQSDIVTILSSMIVVQKGVLTAWMAPLCWRAAIFLMERRGLDRRDLKFLVRYRLLIPRTYLASLPTLIISTLLLTGLAAHLSSPILTGSIAWVATNQPIRDLKIDPVRFKELEAGSRTMLPSSYVTDSNVRSWLSQKAWGLISVGWGRDTDKRVHKRISNSVEGLPLNSTIENVTLPYFVIDSIKWVEDISHLPNYTESNYPENLLEQAYDLAIVPDQPKRAVNGVMALIPNYTTPTNWSTHPLVSSTIEDTRLLVFWVGTVNYTNVTQAFPPNTYIQESGNMYYAFAWVAFKAGVGRCKEYQCIVESRFTIRSNGSIELEPHPLTFHALSMVLDISISLVSQNVSIPSSWRNADDYVEAVLISPRF
;
A
#
# COMPACT_ATOMS: atom_id res chain seq x y z
N MET A 1 -43.79 -12.64 37.83
CA MET A 1 -43.35 -13.16 39.13
C MET A 1 -42.75 -12.01 39.90
N GLU A 2 -43.60 -11.36 40.68
CA GLU A 2 -43.26 -10.26 41.58
C GLU A 2 -42.65 -10.87 42.85
N GLY A 3 -41.50 -10.34 43.27
CA GLY A 3 -40.80 -10.71 44.50
C GLY A 3 -40.63 -9.48 45.38
N PRO A 4 -41.07 -9.50 46.66
CA PRO A 4 -41.14 -8.32 47.52
C PRO A 4 -39.87 -8.17 48.37
N TYR A 5 -39.41 -6.94 48.62
CA TYR A 5 -38.45 -6.67 49.70
C TYR A 5 -38.81 -5.44 50.54
N SER A 6 -39.35 -5.79 51.72
CA SER A 6 -39.04 -5.29 53.07
C SER A 6 -38.80 -3.79 53.30
N LYS A 7 -39.78 -3.21 54.02
CA LYS A 7 -39.63 -2.11 54.99
C LYS A 7 -38.49 -2.38 55.97
N LEU A 8 -37.68 -1.36 56.27
CA LEU A 8 -36.99 -1.26 57.56
C LEU A 8 -36.90 0.19 58.03
N SER A 9 -36.94 0.31 59.35
CA SER A 9 -37.41 1.39 60.20
C SER A 9 -36.37 2.44 60.56
N HIS A 10 -36.87 3.64 60.85
CA HIS A 10 -36.21 4.73 61.59
C HIS A 10 -35.54 4.26 62.89
N PRO A 11 -34.50 5.00 63.33
CA PRO A 11 -34.70 5.85 64.50
C PRO A 11 -34.09 7.26 64.39
N SER A 12 -34.86 8.24 64.85
CA SER A 12 -34.45 9.50 65.50
C SER A 12 -34.60 9.26 67.03
N PRO A 13 -34.09 10.07 67.99
CA PRO A 13 -33.47 11.41 67.91
C PRO A 13 -32.20 11.57 68.77
N GLU A 14 -31.47 12.67 68.61
CA GLU A 14 -30.77 13.29 69.75
C GLU A 14 -30.44 14.76 69.48
N SER A 15 -31.18 15.63 70.17
CA SER A 15 -30.95 17.07 70.25
C SER A 15 -29.93 17.37 71.34
N LYS A 16 -28.76 17.88 70.99
CA LYS A 16 -27.84 18.52 71.95
C LYS A 16 -27.96 20.04 71.85
N THR A 17 -28.75 20.57 72.76
CA THR A 17 -28.79 21.98 73.17
C THR A 17 -27.43 22.33 73.76
N SER A 18 -26.71 23.27 73.16
CA SER A 18 -25.52 23.89 73.77
C SER A 18 -25.85 25.34 74.11
N THR A 19 -25.84 25.59 75.41
CA THR A 19 -26.05 26.88 76.07
C THR A 19 -24.83 27.76 75.79
N PHE A 20 -25.01 28.82 75.00
CA PHE A 20 -23.97 29.83 74.80
C PHE A 20 -24.10 30.91 75.87
N SER A 21 -23.20 30.88 76.84
CA SER A 21 -23.04 31.91 77.86
C SER A 21 -22.39 33.14 77.24
N SER A 22 -23.06 34.29 77.37
CA SER A 22 -22.50 35.60 77.09
C SER A 22 -21.53 35.99 78.20
N THR A 23 -20.28 36.29 77.85
CA THR A 23 -19.38 37.04 78.70
C THR A 23 -18.72 38.10 77.85
N ASP A 24 -19.27 39.31 77.91
CA ASP A 24 -18.64 40.53 77.42
C ASP A 24 -17.30 40.70 78.12
N THR A 25 -16.22 40.62 77.35
CA THR A 25 -14.92 41.17 77.74
C THR A 25 -14.45 42.09 76.62
N LEU A 26 -14.81 43.35 76.81
CA LEU A 26 -14.28 44.52 76.15
C LEU A 26 -12.79 44.63 76.50
N LEU A 27 -11.92 44.14 75.60
CA LEU A 27 -10.49 44.41 75.65
C LEU A 27 -10.03 44.96 74.30
N LYS A 28 -9.83 46.27 74.36
CA LYS A 28 -9.10 47.16 73.47
C LYS A 28 -7.68 46.61 73.30
N ASP A 29 -7.32 46.15 72.11
CA ASP A 29 -5.91 45.90 71.79
C ASP A 29 -5.56 46.41 70.39
N GLU A 30 -4.48 47.18 70.35
CA GLU A 30 -3.99 47.96 69.24
C GLU A 30 -3.26 47.08 68.23
N GLY A 31 -3.81 47.01 67.02
CA GLY A 31 -3.07 47.15 65.76
C GLY A 31 -1.64 46.62 65.64
N SER A 32 -1.38 45.36 65.97
CA SER A 32 -0.22 44.64 65.42
C SER A 32 -0.69 43.82 64.21
N ALA A 33 -0.41 44.34 63.01
CA ALA A 33 -0.60 43.61 61.77
C ALA A 33 0.35 42.39 61.74
N ILE A 34 -0.07 41.27 62.34
CA ILE A 34 0.62 40.00 62.24
C ILE A 34 0.49 39.55 60.80
N THR A 35 1.52 39.86 60.00
CA THR A 35 1.73 39.30 58.67
C THR A 35 1.97 37.79 58.82
N GLN A 36 0.89 37.01 58.92
CA GLN A 36 0.95 35.55 58.88
C GLN A 36 1.57 35.16 57.54
N LYS A 37 2.81 34.65 57.57
CA LYS A 37 3.44 34.08 56.39
C LYS A 37 2.56 32.92 55.90
N PRO A 38 2.15 32.91 54.63
CA PRO A 38 1.38 31.80 54.10
C PRO A 38 2.18 30.51 54.27
N SER A 39 1.57 29.53 54.92
CA SER A 39 2.16 28.22 55.15
C SER A 39 2.51 27.57 53.81
N LEU A 40 3.77 27.15 53.66
CA LEU A 40 4.31 26.48 52.45
C LEU A 40 3.44 25.27 52.05
N SER A 41 2.84 24.60 53.04
CA SER A 41 1.87 23.51 52.87
C SER A 41 0.62 23.94 52.09
N ALA A 42 0.07 25.14 52.35
CA ALA A 42 -1.09 25.66 51.63
C ALA A 42 -0.76 25.95 50.16
N TRP A 43 0.47 26.37 49.88
CA TRP A 43 0.94 26.61 48.52
C TRP A 43 1.10 25.30 47.75
N ILE A 44 1.79 24.32 48.35
CA ILE A 44 1.95 22.98 47.79
C ILE A 44 0.58 22.35 47.51
N SER A 45 -0.36 22.43 48.46
CA SER A 45 -1.74 21.92 48.34
C SER A 45 -2.50 22.50 47.15
N THR A 46 -2.12 23.67 46.66
CA THR A 46 -2.79 24.32 45.52
C THR A 46 -2.09 24.07 44.18
N VAL A 47 -0.76 23.89 44.20
CA VAL A 47 0.04 23.77 42.99
C VAL A 47 0.17 22.33 42.50
N TRP A 48 0.09 21.33 43.38
CA TRP A 48 0.28 19.93 42.99
C TRP A 48 -0.71 19.48 41.90
N SER A 49 -1.96 19.92 41.97
CA SER A 49 -2.99 19.52 41.00
C SER A 49 -2.73 20.14 39.62
N LEU A 50 -2.21 21.37 39.58
CA LEU A 50 -1.78 22.02 38.34
C LEU A 50 -0.57 21.30 37.72
N ALA A 51 0.42 20.94 38.55
CA ALA A 51 1.59 20.17 38.11
C ALA A 51 1.17 18.80 37.55
N LEU A 52 0.29 18.09 38.27
CA LEU A 52 -0.24 16.79 37.82
C LEU A 52 -1.04 16.93 36.52
N HIS A 53 -1.88 17.96 36.38
CA HIS A 53 -2.60 18.25 35.14
C HIS A 53 -1.64 18.50 33.97
N CYS A 54 -0.56 19.25 34.19
CA CYS A 54 0.46 19.50 33.17
C CYS A 54 1.15 18.19 32.75
N ILE A 55 1.55 17.36 33.71
CA ILE A 55 2.18 16.05 33.44
C ILE A 55 1.24 15.16 32.63
N LEU A 56 -0.04 15.07 33.01
CA LEU A 56 -1.04 14.29 32.28
C LEU A 56 -1.28 14.84 30.87
N SER A 57 -1.33 16.16 30.72
CA SER A 57 -1.51 16.81 29.41
C SER A 57 -0.34 16.49 28.47
N VAL A 58 0.89 16.59 28.97
CA VAL A 58 2.10 16.21 28.21
C VAL A 58 2.08 14.72 27.89
N GLY A 59 1.72 13.86 28.85
CA GLY A 59 1.63 12.41 28.65
C GLY A 59 0.61 12.01 27.57
N ILE A 60 -0.59 12.61 27.59
CA ILE A 60 -1.63 12.38 26.57
C ILE A 60 -1.14 12.90 25.21
N THR A 61 -0.50 14.07 25.18
CA THR A 61 0.04 14.63 23.94
C THR A 61 1.12 13.73 23.34
N LEU A 62 2.06 13.23 24.16
CA LEU A 62 3.08 12.28 23.73
C LEU A 62 2.47 10.95 23.28
N PHE A 63 1.46 10.46 23.98
CA PHE A 63 0.74 9.24 23.58
C PHE A 63 0.09 9.41 22.20
N VAL A 64 -0.60 10.52 21.96
CA VAL A 64 -1.23 10.79 20.66
C VAL A 64 -0.18 11.00 19.56
N LEU A 65 0.83 11.84 19.80
CA LEU A 65 1.80 12.22 18.76
C LEU A 65 2.87 11.18 18.48
N VAL A 66 3.27 10.37 19.46
CA VAL A 66 4.39 9.42 19.31
C VAL A 66 3.90 7.99 19.20
N TYR A 67 2.87 7.62 19.97
CA TYR A 67 2.39 6.24 20.00
C TYR A 67 1.30 5.98 18.97
N MET A 68 0.35 6.91 18.80
CA MET A 68 -0.76 6.75 17.86
C MET A 68 -0.41 7.19 16.43
N ASP A 69 0.51 8.15 16.28
CA ASP A 69 0.85 8.66 14.94
C ASP A 69 1.44 7.55 14.07
N GLN A 70 0.83 7.35 12.90
CA GLN A 70 1.20 6.36 11.88
C GLN A 70 1.31 4.90 12.33
N ARG A 71 0.85 4.56 13.55
CA ARG A 71 0.91 3.18 14.03
C ARG A 71 -0.29 2.38 13.50
N PRO A 72 -0.07 1.33 12.70
CA PRO A 72 -1.16 0.50 12.23
C PRO A 72 -1.79 -0.27 13.40
N THR A 73 -3.11 -0.30 13.45
CA THR A 73 -3.88 -1.02 14.46
C THR A 73 -4.90 -1.89 13.78
N ASN A 74 -5.03 -3.13 14.23
CA ASN A 74 -6.08 -4.00 13.75
C ASN A 74 -7.45 -3.54 14.27
N VAL A 75 -8.48 -3.74 13.47
CA VAL A 75 -9.86 -3.38 13.83
C VAL A 75 -10.49 -4.46 14.70
N THR A 76 -10.27 -5.74 14.35
CA THR A 76 -10.98 -6.88 14.95
C THR A 76 -10.14 -7.64 15.96
N ASP A 77 -8.89 -7.96 15.61
CA ASP A 77 -8.12 -8.96 16.32
C ASP A 77 -6.84 -8.39 16.93
N ARG A 78 -6.66 -8.64 18.23
CA ARG A 78 -5.44 -8.28 18.97
C ARG A 78 -4.22 -9.12 18.55
N VAL A 79 -4.48 -10.30 17.99
CA VAL A 79 -3.49 -11.21 17.44
C VAL A 79 -3.95 -11.55 16.03
N ALA A 80 -3.43 -10.83 15.04
CA ALA A 80 -3.71 -11.16 13.65
C ALA A 80 -2.94 -12.43 13.27
N SER A 81 -3.55 -13.26 12.42
CA SER A 81 -2.84 -14.34 11.73
C SER A 81 -2.64 -13.94 10.27
N VAL A 82 -1.44 -14.22 9.77
CA VAL A 82 -1.06 -13.97 8.38
C VAL A 82 -0.80 -15.32 7.75
N GLN A 83 -1.43 -15.57 6.61
CA GLN A 83 -1.14 -16.77 5.83
C GLN A 83 0.16 -16.53 5.05
N VAL A 84 1.14 -17.40 5.30
CA VAL A 84 2.47 -17.38 4.69
C VAL A 84 2.72 -18.73 4.00
N ILE A 85 3.85 -18.88 3.32
CA ILE A 85 4.25 -20.19 2.82
C ILE A 85 4.50 -21.12 4.02
N GLY A 86 3.79 -22.24 4.06
CA GLY A 86 3.91 -23.23 5.12
C GLY A 86 2.86 -23.14 6.22
N GLY A 87 1.94 -22.15 6.18
CA GLY A 87 0.80 -22.08 7.09
C GLY A 87 0.50 -20.67 7.58
N ASN A 88 -0.22 -20.57 8.70
CA ASN A 88 -0.57 -19.29 9.31
C ASN A 88 0.45 -18.95 10.40
N VAL A 89 1.01 -17.74 10.35
CA VAL A 89 1.86 -17.17 11.40
C VAL A 89 1.04 -16.17 12.20
N THR A 90 1.00 -16.34 13.52
CA THR A 90 0.38 -15.37 14.42
C THR A 90 1.35 -14.22 14.70
N LEU A 91 0.88 -12.99 14.49
CA LEU A 91 1.64 -11.79 14.82
C LEU A 91 1.67 -11.57 16.34
N PRO A 92 2.63 -10.78 16.83
CA PRO A 92 2.61 -10.32 18.21
C PRO A 92 1.32 -9.58 18.56
N PHE A 93 0.98 -9.58 19.84
CA PHE A 93 -0.15 -8.81 20.36
C PHE A 93 -0.01 -7.33 19.99
N ALA A 94 -1.09 -6.77 19.42
CA ALA A 94 -1.23 -5.34 19.17
C ALA A 94 -2.59 -4.86 19.72
N PRO A 95 -2.65 -3.72 20.40
CA PRO A 95 -3.93 -3.18 20.85
C PRO A 95 -4.78 -2.81 19.63
N ILE A 96 -6.06 -3.14 19.71
CA ILE A 96 -7.04 -2.75 18.70
C ILE A 96 -7.46 -1.29 18.89
N GLN A 97 -8.08 -0.71 17.86
CA GLN A 97 -8.58 0.67 17.90
C GLN A 97 -9.40 0.98 19.17
N SER A 98 -10.27 0.07 19.59
CA SER A 98 -11.12 0.26 20.77
C SER A 98 -10.33 0.26 22.08
N ASP A 99 -9.25 -0.53 22.18
CA ASP A 99 -8.36 -0.53 23.35
C ASP A 99 -7.68 0.85 23.49
N ILE A 100 -7.18 1.40 22.38
CA ILE A 100 -6.52 2.73 22.35
C ILE A 100 -7.50 3.83 22.72
N VAL A 101 -8.69 3.84 22.13
CA VAL A 101 -9.73 4.83 22.46
C VAL A 101 -10.14 4.72 23.93
N THR A 102 -10.23 3.51 24.48
CA THR A 102 -10.55 3.29 25.90
C THR A 102 -9.46 3.84 26.81
N ILE A 103 -8.19 3.56 26.52
CA ILE A 103 -7.04 4.09 27.26
C ILE A 103 -7.06 5.63 27.20
N LEU A 104 -7.20 6.22 26.02
CA LEU A 104 -7.24 7.66 25.84
C LEU A 104 -8.41 8.29 26.61
N SER A 105 -9.60 7.71 26.51
CA SER A 105 -10.79 8.16 27.25
C SER A 105 -10.54 8.11 28.76
N SER A 106 -9.94 7.02 29.26
CA SER A 106 -9.60 6.89 30.69
C SER A 106 -8.60 7.96 31.16
N MET A 107 -7.55 8.24 30.38
CA MET A 107 -6.57 9.29 30.67
C MET A 107 -7.23 10.68 30.72
N ILE A 108 -8.11 10.96 29.77
CA ILE A 108 -8.85 12.23 29.71
C ILE A 108 -9.81 12.37 30.91
N VAL A 109 -10.49 11.29 31.32
CA VAL A 109 -11.36 11.30 32.51
C VAL A 109 -10.56 11.60 33.76
N VAL A 110 -9.38 10.98 33.93
CA VAL A 110 -8.47 11.26 35.06
C VAL A 110 -8.01 12.71 35.01
N GLN A 111 -7.60 13.23 33.86
CA GLN A 111 -7.19 14.62 33.69
C GLN A 111 -8.32 15.60 34.06
N LYS A 112 -9.56 15.32 33.65
CA LYS A 112 -10.75 16.10 34.06
C LYS A 112 -10.97 16.06 35.56
N GLY A 113 -10.77 14.91 36.19
CA GLY A 113 -10.86 14.76 37.65
C GLY A 113 -9.87 15.67 38.37
N VAL A 114 -8.60 15.64 37.94
CA VAL A 114 -7.53 16.50 38.48
C VAL A 114 -7.86 17.98 38.29
N LEU A 115 -8.29 18.36 37.08
CA LEU A 115 -8.69 19.74 36.79
C LEU A 115 -9.87 20.19 37.67
N THR A 116 -10.87 19.33 37.86
CA THR A 116 -12.04 19.62 38.71
C THR A 116 -11.62 19.82 40.17
N ALA A 117 -10.71 18.98 40.66
CA ALA A 117 -10.15 19.07 42.01
C ALA A 117 -9.36 20.37 42.21
N TRP A 118 -8.71 20.90 41.17
CA TRP A 118 -8.05 22.21 41.21
C TRP A 118 -9.04 23.38 41.10
N MET A 119 -10.00 23.31 40.18
CA MET A 119 -10.97 24.38 39.93
C MET A 119 -11.93 24.59 41.10
N ALA A 120 -12.34 23.53 41.81
CA ALA A 120 -13.29 23.64 42.91
C ALA A 120 -12.83 24.60 44.05
N PRO A 121 -11.64 24.44 44.66
CA PRO A 121 -11.16 25.37 45.68
C PRO A 121 -10.89 26.77 45.11
N LEU A 122 -10.43 26.87 43.86
CA LEU A 122 -10.22 28.15 43.19
C LEU A 122 -11.53 28.94 43.00
N CYS A 123 -12.61 28.26 42.59
CA CYS A 123 -13.95 28.84 42.48
C CYS A 123 -14.44 29.39 43.83
N TRP A 124 -14.24 28.63 44.91
CA TRP A 124 -14.63 29.08 46.25
C TRP A 124 -13.82 30.29 46.71
N ARG A 125 -12.51 30.29 46.51
CA ARG A 125 -11.66 31.44 46.84
C ARG A 125 -12.02 32.67 46.02
N ALA A 126 -12.32 32.51 44.74
CA ALA A 126 -12.81 33.57 43.89
C ALA A 126 -14.16 34.12 44.37
N ALA A 127 -15.09 33.25 44.78
CA ALA A 127 -16.39 33.64 45.31
C ALA A 127 -16.25 34.49 46.58
N ILE A 128 -15.45 34.01 47.55
CA ILE A 128 -15.19 34.71 48.81
C ILE A 128 -14.52 36.06 48.55
N PHE A 129 -13.48 36.09 47.70
CA PHE A 129 -12.79 37.33 47.34
C PHE A 129 -13.73 38.37 46.70
N LEU A 130 -14.61 37.93 45.79
CA LEU A 130 -15.60 38.82 45.17
C LEU A 130 -16.68 39.29 46.16
N MET A 131 -17.12 38.41 47.07
CA MET A 131 -18.02 38.78 48.16
C MET A 131 -17.40 39.84 49.06
N GLU A 132 -16.15 39.66 49.48
CA GLU A 132 -15.45 40.56 50.40
C GLU A 132 -15.14 41.92 49.77
N ARG A 133 -14.64 41.95 48.52
CA ARG A 133 -14.18 43.19 47.88
C ARG A 133 -15.29 44.01 47.22
N ARG A 134 -16.38 43.36 46.78
CA ARG A 134 -17.39 44.01 45.91
C ARG A 134 -18.84 43.74 46.28
N GLY A 135 -19.11 42.87 47.25
CA GLY A 135 -20.48 42.50 47.61
C GLY A 135 -21.18 41.74 46.48
N LEU A 136 -20.65 40.58 46.10
CA LEU A 136 -21.26 39.69 45.10
C LEU A 136 -22.74 39.42 45.45
N ASP A 137 -23.66 39.80 44.55
CA ASP A 137 -25.10 39.59 44.76
C ASP A 137 -25.39 38.08 44.88
N ARG A 138 -26.40 37.73 45.67
CA ARG A 138 -26.82 36.34 45.90
C ARG A 138 -27.17 35.62 44.59
N ARG A 139 -27.69 36.37 43.60
CA ARG A 139 -27.98 35.85 42.25
C ARG A 139 -26.70 35.42 41.53
N ASP A 140 -25.65 36.24 41.60
CA ASP A 140 -24.36 35.99 40.96
C ASP A 140 -23.62 34.84 41.65
N LEU A 141 -23.70 34.75 42.99
CA LEU A 141 -23.18 33.60 43.73
C LEU A 141 -23.90 32.31 43.33
N LYS A 142 -25.23 32.34 43.23
CA LYS A 142 -26.02 31.18 42.78
C LYS A 142 -25.64 30.78 41.35
N PHE A 143 -25.39 31.75 40.48
CA PHE A 143 -24.95 31.51 39.11
C PHE A 143 -23.54 30.89 39.08
N LEU A 144 -22.60 31.43 39.86
CA LEU A 144 -21.24 30.92 40.01
C LEU A 144 -21.21 29.49 40.56
N VAL A 145 -22.00 29.18 41.59
CA VAL A 145 -22.05 27.82 42.16
C VAL A 145 -22.68 26.83 41.17
N ARG A 146 -23.74 27.24 40.46
CA ARG A 146 -24.48 26.35 39.55
C ARG A 146 -23.76 26.10 38.23
N TYR A 147 -23.21 27.15 37.63
CA TYR A 147 -22.63 27.11 36.28
C TYR A 147 -21.10 27.22 36.26
N ARG A 148 -20.47 27.50 37.42
CA ARG A 148 -19.02 27.77 37.53
C ARG A 148 -18.53 28.90 36.62
N LEU A 149 -19.41 29.85 36.33
CA LEU A 149 -19.16 31.05 35.52
C LEU A 149 -19.70 32.29 36.26
N LEU A 150 -19.19 33.49 35.97
CA LEU A 150 -19.86 34.72 36.42
C LEU A 150 -20.80 35.24 35.32
N ILE A 151 -21.61 36.25 35.63
CA ILE A 151 -22.52 36.83 34.65
C ILE A 151 -21.71 37.74 33.70
N PRO A 152 -21.97 37.74 32.38
CA PRO A 152 -21.29 38.58 31.40
C PRO A 152 -21.06 40.03 31.81
N ARG A 153 -22.07 40.63 32.46
CA ARG A 153 -22.06 42.03 32.88
C ARG A 153 -21.07 42.30 34.02
N THR A 154 -20.83 41.34 34.92
CA THR A 154 -19.87 41.50 36.02
C THR A 154 -18.43 41.34 35.57
N TYR A 155 -18.17 40.69 34.43
CA TYR A 155 -16.82 40.47 33.89
C TYR A 155 -16.08 41.77 33.56
N LEU A 156 -16.76 42.77 33.03
CA LEU A 156 -16.15 44.02 32.56
C LEU A 156 -16.03 45.10 33.65
N ALA A 157 -16.49 44.81 34.87
CA ALA A 157 -16.53 45.79 35.95
C ALA A 157 -15.15 46.06 36.59
N SER A 158 -14.16 45.17 36.40
CA SER A 158 -12.74 45.45 36.70
C SER A 158 -11.79 44.37 36.20
N LEU A 159 -10.50 44.72 36.17
CA LEU A 159 -9.40 43.82 35.83
C LEU A 159 -9.36 42.54 36.70
N PRO A 160 -9.47 42.56 38.04
CA PRO A 160 -9.47 41.32 38.83
C PRO A 160 -10.67 40.41 38.53
N THR A 161 -11.86 40.99 38.31
CA THR A 161 -13.05 40.21 37.96
C THR A 161 -12.93 39.62 36.55
N LEU A 162 -12.30 40.36 35.63
CA LEU A 162 -11.94 39.86 34.30
C LEU A 162 -10.94 38.69 34.39
N ILE A 163 -9.89 38.79 35.21
CA ILE A 163 -8.92 37.70 35.38
C ILE A 163 -9.62 36.45 35.94
N ILE A 164 -10.39 36.58 37.02
CA ILE A 164 -11.14 35.47 37.62
C ILE A 164 -12.11 34.86 36.60
N SER A 165 -12.82 35.70 35.86
CA SER A 165 -13.72 35.29 34.77
C SER A 165 -13.00 34.46 33.72
N THR A 166 -11.90 34.98 33.17
CA THR A 166 -11.14 34.29 32.13
C THR A 166 -10.63 32.95 32.65
N LEU A 167 -10.18 32.88 33.90
CA LEU A 167 -9.75 31.65 34.54
C LEU A 167 -10.89 30.61 34.65
N LEU A 168 -12.08 31.04 35.09
CA LEU A 168 -13.27 30.19 35.16
C LEU A 168 -13.72 29.72 33.75
N LEU A 169 -13.69 30.62 32.77
CA LEU A 169 -14.03 30.31 31.38
C LEU A 169 -13.04 29.33 30.76
N THR A 170 -11.74 29.49 31.01
CA THR A 170 -10.72 28.52 30.55
C THR A 170 -10.90 27.16 31.20
N GLY A 171 -11.28 27.11 32.48
CA GLY A 171 -11.63 25.85 33.15
C GLY A 171 -12.84 25.16 32.50
N LEU A 172 -13.86 25.93 32.11
CA LEU A 172 -15.01 25.40 31.36
C LEU A 172 -14.61 24.90 29.97
N ALA A 173 -13.83 25.67 29.23
CA ALA A 173 -13.32 25.28 27.92
C ALA A 173 -12.51 23.97 27.99
N ALA A 174 -11.71 23.81 29.05
CA ALA A 174 -10.96 22.58 29.31
C ALA A 174 -11.86 21.37 29.65
N HIS A 175 -13.11 21.57 30.12
CA HIS A 175 -14.08 20.47 30.22
C HIS A 175 -14.65 20.04 28.87
N LEU A 176 -14.72 20.97 27.91
CA LEU A 176 -15.18 20.74 26.54
C LEU A 176 -14.08 20.23 25.59
N SER A 177 -12.82 20.32 26.00
CA SER A 177 -11.67 19.87 25.18
C SER A 177 -11.72 18.37 24.87
N SER A 178 -12.33 17.57 25.74
CA SER A 178 -12.36 16.11 25.60
C SER A 178 -13.17 15.62 24.40
N PRO A 179 -14.45 16.03 24.21
CA PRO A 179 -15.18 15.73 22.97
C PRO A 179 -14.46 16.22 21.72
N ILE A 180 -13.83 17.40 21.79
CA ILE A 180 -13.07 17.99 20.67
C ILE A 180 -11.86 17.11 20.33
N LEU A 181 -11.08 16.71 21.34
CA LEU A 181 -9.90 15.86 21.16
C LEU A 181 -10.29 14.49 20.61
N THR A 182 -11.31 13.84 21.17
CA THR A 182 -11.78 12.56 20.65
C THR A 182 -12.36 12.67 19.25
N GLY A 183 -13.03 13.78 18.93
CA GLY A 183 -13.58 14.05 17.59
C GLY A 183 -12.52 14.46 16.57
N SER A 184 -11.34 14.92 17.01
CA SER A 184 -10.23 15.29 16.14
C SER A 184 -9.41 14.09 15.64
N ILE A 185 -9.61 12.91 16.22
CA ILE A 185 -8.92 11.67 15.82
C ILE A 185 -9.76 10.98 14.75
N ALA A 186 -9.26 11.00 13.51
CA ALA A 186 -9.84 10.24 12.41
C ALA A 186 -9.05 8.95 12.19
N TRP A 187 -9.77 7.83 12.15
CA TRP A 187 -9.20 6.53 11.82
C TRP A 187 -9.35 6.32 10.32
N VAL A 188 -8.24 6.12 9.62
CA VAL A 188 -8.23 5.87 8.17
C VAL A 188 -7.82 4.43 7.95
N ALA A 189 -8.72 3.64 7.34
CA ALA A 189 -8.40 2.27 6.95
C ALA A 189 -7.31 2.28 5.88
N THR A 190 -6.21 1.57 6.13
CA THR A 190 -5.10 1.44 5.18
C THR A 190 -4.66 -0.02 5.12
N ASN A 191 -4.36 -0.49 3.90
CA ASN A 191 -3.75 -1.80 3.68
C ASN A 191 -2.24 -1.60 3.75
N GLN A 192 -1.64 -1.85 4.91
CA GLN A 192 -0.19 -1.78 5.08
C GLN A 192 0.40 -3.19 5.01
N PRO A 193 1.47 -3.41 4.24
CA PRO A 193 2.19 -4.67 4.26
C PRO A 193 2.84 -4.84 5.64
N ILE A 194 2.84 -6.07 6.14
CA ILE A 194 3.48 -6.41 7.40
C ILE A 194 4.98 -6.48 7.16
N ARG A 195 5.72 -5.57 7.79
CA ARG A 195 7.17 -5.49 7.70
C ARG A 195 7.82 -6.41 8.73
N ASP A 196 9.06 -6.80 8.45
CA ASP A 196 9.93 -7.53 9.37
C ASP A 196 9.41 -8.90 9.82
N LEU A 197 8.47 -9.48 9.07
CA LEU A 197 8.00 -10.83 9.32
C LEU A 197 9.11 -11.82 8.92
N LYS A 198 9.67 -12.53 9.90
CA LYS A 198 10.64 -13.60 9.66
C LYS A 198 9.91 -14.83 9.14
N ILE A 199 9.76 -14.91 7.82
CA ILE A 199 9.19 -16.06 7.11
C ILE A 199 10.23 -16.73 6.24
N ASP A 200 10.04 -18.02 6.01
CA ASP A 200 10.85 -18.73 5.03
C ASP A 200 10.60 -18.15 3.63
N PRO A 201 11.65 -17.85 2.86
CA PRO A 201 11.49 -17.26 1.55
C PRO A 201 10.80 -18.23 0.60
N VAL A 202 10.00 -17.68 -0.32
CA VAL A 202 9.47 -18.43 -1.45
C VAL A 202 10.65 -18.98 -2.25
N ARG A 203 10.75 -20.32 -2.34
CA ARG A 203 11.84 -20.95 -3.08
C ARG A 203 11.56 -20.89 -4.58
N PHE A 204 12.28 -19.99 -5.22
CA PHE A 204 12.42 -19.89 -6.66
C PHE A 204 13.60 -20.76 -7.12
N LYS A 205 13.56 -21.28 -8.35
CA LYS A 205 14.66 -22.11 -8.86
C LYS A 205 15.90 -21.24 -9.09
N GLU A 206 17.09 -21.78 -8.88
CA GLU A 206 18.39 -21.07 -9.05
C GLU A 206 18.52 -20.33 -10.38
N LEU A 207 17.96 -20.91 -11.45
CA LEU A 207 17.97 -20.33 -12.79
C LEU A 207 17.34 -18.92 -12.83
N GLU A 208 16.39 -18.67 -11.94
CA GLU A 208 15.57 -17.47 -11.84
C GLU A 208 16.28 -16.35 -11.04
N ALA A 209 17.33 -16.70 -10.31
CA ALA A 209 18.21 -15.75 -9.62
C ALA A 209 19.38 -15.28 -10.51
N GLY A 210 19.54 -15.85 -11.71
CA GLY A 210 20.65 -15.54 -12.60
C GLY A 210 22.01 -16.01 -12.08
N SER A 211 22.05 -16.99 -11.17
CA SER A 211 23.30 -17.45 -10.53
C SER A 211 24.09 -18.45 -11.36
N ARG A 212 23.53 -18.97 -12.46
CA ARG A 212 24.19 -19.96 -13.31
C ARG A 212 25.04 -19.31 -14.41
N THR A 213 26.23 -19.86 -14.60
CA THR A 213 27.17 -19.47 -15.67
C THR A 213 27.07 -20.36 -16.91
N MET A 214 26.39 -21.51 -16.81
CA MET A 214 26.17 -22.43 -17.93
C MET A 214 24.75 -23.00 -17.93
N LEU A 215 24.23 -23.24 -19.14
CA LEU A 215 22.96 -23.95 -19.32
C LEU A 215 23.12 -25.45 -19.03
N PRO A 216 22.07 -26.15 -18.58
CA PRO A 216 22.09 -27.60 -18.46
C PRO A 216 22.43 -28.26 -19.81
N SER A 217 23.32 -29.25 -19.81
CA SER A 217 23.72 -29.96 -21.04
C SER A 217 22.51 -30.52 -21.79
N SER A 218 21.54 -31.08 -21.07
CA SER A 218 20.29 -31.57 -21.65
C SER A 218 19.50 -30.49 -22.39
N TYR A 219 19.45 -29.26 -21.87
CA TYR A 219 18.81 -28.16 -22.59
C TYR A 219 19.56 -27.85 -23.89
N VAL A 220 20.88 -27.82 -23.86
CA VAL A 220 21.71 -27.51 -25.03
C VAL A 220 21.62 -28.59 -26.11
N THR A 221 21.72 -29.87 -25.74
CA THR A 221 21.86 -30.97 -26.70
C THR A 221 20.53 -31.59 -27.13
N ASP A 222 19.47 -31.53 -26.32
CA ASP A 222 18.22 -32.23 -26.57
C ASP A 222 17.11 -31.27 -27.03
N SER A 223 16.73 -31.36 -28.31
CA SER A 223 15.64 -30.55 -28.89
C SER A 223 14.29 -30.85 -28.24
N ASN A 224 14.07 -32.06 -27.73
CA ASN A 224 12.82 -32.43 -27.06
C ASN A 224 12.63 -31.69 -25.74
N VAL A 225 13.72 -31.51 -24.97
CA VAL A 225 13.68 -30.73 -23.71
C VAL A 225 13.26 -29.29 -23.99
N ARG A 226 13.78 -28.69 -25.05
CA ARG A 226 13.47 -27.31 -25.44
C ARG A 226 12.06 -27.17 -25.97
N SER A 227 11.62 -28.12 -26.80
CA SER A 227 10.23 -28.22 -27.25
C SER A 227 9.27 -28.33 -26.08
N TRP A 228 9.54 -29.23 -25.12
CA TRP A 228 8.73 -29.38 -23.91
C TRP A 228 8.70 -28.11 -23.05
N LEU A 229 9.83 -27.41 -22.89
CA LEU A 229 9.88 -26.14 -22.15
C LEU A 229 9.07 -25.06 -22.83
N SER A 230 9.18 -24.93 -24.15
CA SER A 230 8.34 -24.00 -24.92
C SER A 230 6.87 -24.36 -24.79
N GLN A 231 6.55 -25.66 -24.86
CA GLN A 231 5.18 -26.14 -24.71
C GLN A 231 4.57 -25.78 -23.36
N LYS A 232 5.36 -26.01 -22.32
CA LYS A 232 5.01 -25.61 -20.96
C LYS A 232 4.86 -24.10 -20.85
N ALA A 233 5.75 -23.32 -21.46
CA ALA A 233 5.73 -21.88 -21.38
C ALA A 233 4.47 -21.28 -22.01
N TRP A 234 4.08 -21.70 -23.22
CA TRP A 234 2.82 -21.21 -23.81
C TRP A 234 1.60 -21.66 -23.01
N GLY A 235 1.61 -22.88 -22.44
CA GLY A 235 0.52 -23.37 -21.61
C GLY A 235 0.34 -22.54 -20.34
N LEU A 236 1.46 -22.13 -19.74
CA LEU A 236 1.47 -21.24 -18.59
C LEU A 236 1.00 -19.84 -18.98
N ILE A 237 1.47 -19.26 -20.08
CA ILE A 237 1.06 -17.91 -20.51
C ILE A 237 -0.46 -17.78 -20.57
N SER A 238 -1.16 -18.81 -21.07
CA SER A 238 -2.63 -18.85 -21.10
C SER A 238 -3.32 -18.79 -19.74
N VAL A 239 -2.60 -19.03 -18.65
CA VAL A 239 -3.10 -18.94 -17.27
C VAL A 239 -2.83 -17.56 -16.66
N GLY A 240 -1.68 -16.94 -16.97
CA GLY A 240 -1.26 -15.67 -16.36
C GLY A 240 -1.62 -14.42 -17.15
N TRP A 241 -1.88 -14.55 -18.44
CA TRP A 241 -2.30 -13.44 -19.31
C TRP A 241 -3.72 -13.66 -19.80
N GLY A 242 -4.57 -12.67 -19.52
CA GLY A 242 -5.90 -12.58 -20.12
C GLY A 242 -5.86 -11.91 -21.49
N ARG A 243 -7.03 -11.71 -22.09
CA ARG A 243 -7.17 -10.97 -23.35
C ARG A 243 -6.95 -9.46 -23.19
N ASP A 244 -6.94 -8.96 -21.98
CA ASP A 244 -6.64 -7.56 -21.70
C ASP A 244 -5.17 -7.48 -21.27
N THR A 245 -4.32 -6.95 -22.13
CA THR A 245 -2.89 -6.78 -21.83
C THR A 245 -2.65 -5.41 -21.20
N ASP A 246 -2.40 -5.40 -19.89
CA ASP A 246 -1.94 -4.21 -19.18
C ASP A 246 -0.50 -3.87 -19.61
N LYS A 247 -0.35 -2.93 -20.55
CA LYS A 247 0.97 -2.55 -21.14
C LYS A 247 2.02 -2.16 -20.09
N ARG A 248 1.60 -1.61 -18.95
CA ARG A 248 2.47 -1.08 -17.88
C ARG A 248 2.78 -2.07 -16.77
N VAL A 249 2.27 -3.29 -16.86
CA VAL A 249 2.35 -4.27 -15.80
C VAL A 249 3.25 -5.42 -16.22
N HIS A 250 4.20 -5.77 -15.37
CA HIS A 250 5.07 -6.92 -15.57
C HIS A 250 4.53 -8.10 -14.79
N LYS A 251 4.47 -9.26 -15.45
CA LYS A 251 3.92 -10.49 -14.87
C LYS A 251 4.91 -11.62 -15.02
N ARG A 252 4.82 -12.57 -14.10
CA ARG A 252 5.55 -13.82 -14.14
C ARG A 252 4.67 -14.94 -13.63
N ILE A 253 4.86 -16.13 -14.18
CA ILE A 253 4.16 -17.32 -13.73
C ILE A 253 5.12 -18.22 -12.96
N SER A 254 4.72 -18.64 -11.76
CA SER A 254 5.48 -19.55 -10.92
C SER A 254 4.57 -20.44 -10.08
N ASN A 255 4.87 -21.74 -10.07
CA ASN A 255 4.17 -22.69 -9.19
C ASN A 255 4.55 -22.51 -7.72
N SER A 256 5.64 -21.79 -7.42
CA SER A 256 6.08 -21.55 -6.04
C SER A 256 5.11 -20.67 -5.24
N VAL A 257 4.17 -19.98 -5.91
CA VAL A 257 3.18 -19.09 -5.27
C VAL A 257 1.77 -19.68 -5.19
N GLU A 258 1.56 -20.93 -5.62
CA GLU A 258 0.22 -21.56 -5.64
C GLU A 258 -0.45 -21.62 -4.27
N GLY A 259 0.33 -21.80 -3.21
CA GLY A 259 -0.17 -21.83 -1.83
C GLY A 259 -0.42 -20.47 -1.19
N LEU A 260 -0.09 -19.37 -1.87
CA LEU A 260 -0.25 -18.02 -1.33
C LEU A 260 -1.65 -17.48 -1.61
N PRO A 261 -2.26 -16.76 -0.66
CA PRO A 261 -3.48 -16.00 -0.91
C PRO A 261 -3.31 -15.00 -2.04
N LEU A 262 -4.40 -14.74 -2.76
CA LEU A 262 -4.46 -13.62 -3.69
C LEU A 262 -4.17 -12.31 -2.94
N ASN A 263 -3.50 -11.38 -3.62
CA ASN A 263 -3.00 -10.12 -3.06
C ASN A 263 -1.91 -10.25 -2.00
N SER A 264 -1.33 -11.44 -1.80
CA SER A 264 -0.09 -11.56 -1.01
C SER A 264 1.03 -10.77 -1.69
N THR A 265 1.79 -10.01 -0.90
CA THR A 265 2.96 -9.29 -1.40
C THR A 265 4.19 -10.20 -1.40
N ILE A 266 5.01 -10.11 -2.44
CA ILE A 266 6.29 -10.83 -2.55
C ILE A 266 7.40 -9.83 -2.86
N GLU A 267 8.48 -9.91 -2.10
CA GLU A 267 9.68 -9.11 -2.30
C GLU A 267 10.78 -9.91 -3.02
N ASN A 268 11.73 -9.19 -3.62
CA ASN A 268 12.92 -9.75 -4.24
C ASN A 268 12.60 -10.81 -5.31
N VAL A 269 11.50 -10.61 -6.04
CA VAL A 269 11.13 -11.43 -7.19
C VAL A 269 11.69 -10.80 -8.45
N THR A 270 12.41 -11.61 -9.24
CA THR A 270 12.78 -11.27 -10.60
C THR A 270 11.57 -11.48 -11.51
N LEU A 271 11.12 -10.39 -12.15
CA LEU A 271 10.11 -10.40 -13.20
C LEU A 271 10.76 -10.17 -14.56
N PRO A 272 10.24 -10.78 -15.63
CA PRO A 272 10.72 -10.51 -16.97
C PRO A 272 10.35 -9.10 -17.43
N TYR A 273 11.32 -8.45 -18.07
CA TYR A 273 11.17 -7.11 -18.60
C TYR A 273 11.25 -7.16 -20.12
N PHE A 274 10.17 -6.77 -20.79
CA PHE A 274 10.14 -6.62 -22.24
C PHE A 274 9.23 -5.46 -22.61
N VAL A 275 9.80 -4.39 -23.15
CA VAL A 275 9.07 -3.17 -23.54
C VAL A 275 9.39 -2.87 -24.99
N ILE A 276 8.35 -2.60 -25.77
CA ILE A 276 8.47 -2.12 -27.15
C ILE A 276 8.47 -0.60 -27.08
N ASP A 277 9.54 0.02 -27.57
CA ASP A 277 9.69 1.48 -27.61
C ASP A 277 8.98 2.06 -28.83
N SER A 278 9.05 1.37 -29.97
CA SER A 278 8.33 1.78 -31.18
C SER A 278 8.13 0.63 -32.15
N ILE A 279 7.03 0.70 -32.90
CA ILE A 279 6.74 -0.12 -34.07
C ILE A 279 6.65 0.83 -35.27
N LYS A 280 7.51 0.61 -36.27
CA LYS A 280 7.52 1.40 -37.51
C LYS A 280 7.24 0.49 -38.69
N TRP A 281 6.00 0.49 -39.15
CA TRP A 281 5.61 -0.26 -40.35
C TRP A 281 6.38 0.22 -41.57
N VAL A 282 6.82 -0.72 -42.38
CA VAL A 282 7.52 -0.43 -43.63
C VAL A 282 6.51 0.08 -44.64
N GLU A 283 6.76 1.23 -45.25
CA GLU A 283 5.86 1.84 -46.25
C GLU A 283 6.25 1.50 -47.70
N ASP A 284 7.53 1.20 -47.93
CA ASP A 284 8.09 0.94 -49.25
C ASP A 284 9.09 -0.23 -49.17
N ILE A 285 9.07 -1.09 -50.19
CA ILE A 285 9.98 -2.25 -50.32
C ILE A 285 11.45 -1.84 -50.23
N SER A 286 11.81 -0.65 -50.74
CA SER A 286 13.19 -0.13 -50.73
C SER A 286 13.74 0.14 -49.32
N HIS A 287 12.89 0.18 -48.29
CA HIS A 287 13.31 0.26 -46.89
C HIS A 287 13.59 -1.11 -46.26
N LEU A 288 13.29 -2.21 -46.96
CA LEU A 288 13.64 -3.54 -46.51
C LEU A 288 15.11 -3.84 -46.81
N PRO A 289 15.81 -4.58 -45.94
CA PRO A 289 17.20 -4.98 -46.21
C PRO A 289 17.30 -5.89 -47.44
N ASN A 290 18.39 -5.79 -48.21
CA ASN A 290 18.59 -6.57 -49.46
C ASN A 290 18.41 -8.09 -49.28
N TYR A 291 18.69 -8.65 -48.10
CA TYR A 291 18.49 -10.08 -47.83
C TYR A 291 17.02 -10.51 -47.84
N THR A 292 16.09 -9.56 -47.77
CA THR A 292 14.64 -9.80 -47.89
C THR A 292 14.17 -9.78 -49.33
N GLU A 293 14.83 -9.02 -50.22
CA GLU A 293 14.43 -8.93 -51.63
C GLU A 293 14.68 -10.23 -52.39
N SER A 294 15.75 -10.96 -52.03
CA SER A 294 16.11 -12.23 -52.65
C SER A 294 15.36 -13.44 -52.09
N ASN A 295 14.71 -13.29 -50.93
CA ASN A 295 14.05 -14.38 -50.21
C ASN A 295 12.55 -14.12 -50.14
N TYR A 296 11.75 -15.08 -50.59
CA TYR A 296 10.30 -15.03 -50.33
C TYR A 296 10.07 -14.86 -48.81
N PRO A 297 9.08 -14.08 -48.36
CA PRO A 297 8.86 -13.85 -46.93
C PRO A 297 8.65 -15.14 -46.12
N GLU A 298 8.11 -16.18 -46.78
CA GLU A 298 8.03 -17.54 -46.26
C GLU A 298 9.42 -18.11 -45.91
N ASN A 299 10.41 -17.95 -46.80
CA ASN A 299 11.78 -18.37 -46.57
C ASN A 299 12.42 -17.60 -45.41
N LEU A 300 12.08 -16.31 -45.22
CA LEU A 300 12.58 -15.54 -44.07
C LEU A 300 12.02 -16.08 -42.75
N LEU A 301 10.72 -16.42 -42.72
CA LEU A 301 10.11 -17.06 -41.56
C LEU A 301 10.69 -18.45 -41.31
N GLU A 302 10.85 -19.27 -42.36
CA GLU A 302 11.50 -20.58 -42.26
C GLU A 302 12.93 -20.47 -41.74
N GLN A 303 13.73 -19.55 -42.26
CA GLN A 303 15.07 -19.28 -41.76
C GLN A 303 15.06 -18.80 -40.30
N ALA A 304 14.08 -17.97 -39.92
CA ALA A 304 13.92 -17.57 -38.53
C ALA A 304 13.56 -18.77 -37.64
N TYR A 305 12.79 -19.74 -38.14
CA TYR A 305 12.50 -21.00 -37.44
C TYR A 305 13.73 -21.89 -37.33
N ASP A 306 14.56 -21.98 -38.37
CA ASP A 306 15.82 -22.73 -38.32
C ASP A 306 16.80 -22.16 -37.30
N LEU A 307 16.75 -20.84 -37.09
CA LEU A 307 17.52 -20.15 -36.04
C LEU A 307 16.84 -20.21 -34.66
N ALA A 308 15.57 -20.61 -34.59
CA ALA A 308 14.86 -20.74 -33.34
C ALA A 308 15.41 -21.92 -32.53
N ILE A 309 15.20 -21.85 -31.22
CA ILE A 309 15.71 -22.85 -30.29
C ILE A 309 15.09 -24.24 -30.49
N VAL A 310 13.89 -24.34 -31.10
CA VAL A 310 13.13 -25.59 -31.25
C VAL A 310 12.87 -25.91 -32.74
N PRO A 311 13.80 -26.59 -33.42
CA PRO A 311 13.71 -26.82 -34.87
C PRO A 311 12.73 -27.95 -35.29
N ASP A 312 12.46 -28.93 -34.42
CA ASP A 312 11.82 -30.21 -34.84
C ASP A 312 10.29 -30.21 -34.90
N GLN A 313 9.62 -29.05 -34.83
CA GLN A 313 8.16 -29.00 -34.93
C GLN A 313 7.77 -28.56 -36.34
N PRO A 314 7.01 -29.34 -37.12
CA PRO A 314 6.41 -28.87 -38.36
C PRO A 314 5.36 -27.82 -38.00
N LYS A 315 5.79 -26.58 -37.84
CA LYS A 315 4.90 -25.48 -37.54
C LYS A 315 4.26 -25.08 -38.85
N ARG A 316 3.09 -25.66 -39.11
CA ARG A 316 2.14 -25.01 -40.01
C ARG A 316 1.88 -23.64 -39.41
N ALA A 317 2.55 -22.64 -39.95
CA ALA A 317 2.26 -21.29 -39.57
C ALA A 317 0.76 -21.05 -39.85
N VAL A 318 0.13 -20.31 -38.97
CA VAL A 318 -1.26 -19.90 -39.10
C VAL A 318 -1.26 -18.41 -39.37
N ASN A 319 -2.35 -17.89 -39.92
CA ASN A 319 -2.50 -16.44 -40.05
C ASN A 319 -2.32 -15.79 -38.67
N GLY A 320 -1.60 -14.67 -38.63
CA GLY A 320 -1.31 -13.95 -37.40
C GLY A 320 0.09 -14.24 -36.83
N VAL A 321 0.79 -15.23 -37.39
CA VAL A 321 2.15 -15.53 -36.95
C VAL A 321 3.06 -14.35 -37.28
N MET A 322 3.88 -13.97 -36.31
CA MET A 322 4.89 -12.92 -36.46
C MET A 322 6.22 -13.38 -35.90
N ALA A 323 7.31 -12.92 -36.52
CA ALA A 323 8.67 -13.22 -36.12
C ALA A 323 9.53 -11.97 -36.10
N LEU A 324 10.26 -11.75 -34.99
CA LEU A 324 11.37 -10.81 -34.96
C LEU A 324 12.59 -11.50 -35.57
N ILE A 325 12.94 -11.07 -36.78
CA ILE A 325 14.05 -11.60 -37.54
C ILE A 325 15.37 -11.23 -36.86
N PRO A 326 16.18 -12.20 -36.43
CA PRO A 326 17.48 -11.92 -35.85
C PRO A 326 18.40 -11.32 -36.92
N ASN A 327 19.36 -10.50 -36.51
CA ASN A 327 20.32 -9.93 -37.45
C ASN A 327 21.22 -11.03 -38.04
N TYR A 328 21.01 -11.35 -39.32
CA TYR A 328 21.71 -12.44 -40.02
C TYR A 328 23.21 -12.18 -40.25
N THR A 329 23.70 -10.95 -40.08
CA THR A 329 25.13 -10.66 -40.27
C THR A 329 26.03 -11.37 -39.26
N THR A 330 25.46 -11.78 -38.12
CA THR A 330 26.15 -12.56 -37.09
C THR A 330 25.20 -13.64 -36.55
N PRO A 331 25.12 -14.82 -37.19
CA PRO A 331 24.31 -15.94 -36.71
C PRO A 331 24.75 -16.24 -35.28
N THR A 332 23.92 -15.84 -34.32
CA THR A 332 24.29 -15.99 -32.92
C THR A 332 23.92 -17.41 -32.55
N ASN A 333 24.92 -18.29 -32.45
CA ASN A 333 24.67 -19.66 -32.05
C ASN A 333 24.23 -19.67 -30.58
N TRP A 334 22.93 -19.80 -30.36
CA TRP A 334 22.32 -19.76 -29.03
C TRP A 334 22.90 -20.85 -28.12
N SER A 335 23.33 -21.99 -28.66
CA SER A 335 23.87 -23.09 -27.87
C SER A 335 25.24 -22.81 -27.27
N THR A 336 26.02 -21.91 -27.88
CA THR A 336 27.37 -21.51 -27.44
C THR A 336 27.42 -20.10 -26.87
N HIS A 337 26.29 -19.38 -26.83
CA HIS A 337 26.24 -18.04 -26.27
C HIS A 337 26.55 -18.10 -24.77
N PRO A 338 27.51 -17.31 -24.27
CA PRO A 338 27.85 -17.35 -22.85
C PRO A 338 26.70 -16.75 -22.03
N LEU A 339 26.44 -17.30 -20.84
CA LEU A 339 25.46 -16.76 -19.89
C LEU A 339 26.02 -15.51 -19.19
N VAL A 340 26.20 -14.43 -19.96
CA VAL A 340 26.63 -13.12 -19.46
C VAL A 340 25.39 -12.30 -19.15
N SER A 341 25.32 -11.79 -17.92
CA SER A 341 24.24 -10.89 -17.52
C SER A 341 24.25 -9.65 -18.38
N SER A 342 23.20 -9.45 -19.17
CA SER A 342 23.07 -8.32 -20.09
C SER A 342 21.62 -7.85 -20.19
N THR A 343 21.46 -6.57 -20.49
CA THR A 343 20.22 -6.02 -21.03
C THR A 343 20.34 -5.96 -22.54
N ILE A 344 19.24 -6.15 -23.26
CA ILE A 344 19.23 -6.08 -24.72
C ILE A 344 18.35 -4.91 -25.13
N GLU A 345 18.94 -3.94 -25.81
CA GLU A 345 18.24 -2.86 -26.50
C GLU A 345 18.56 -3.03 -27.98
N ASP A 346 17.53 -3.32 -28.78
CA ASP A 346 17.71 -3.77 -30.15
C ASP A 346 16.55 -3.29 -31.04
N THR A 347 16.79 -3.22 -32.35
CA THR A 347 15.77 -2.94 -33.35
C THR A 347 15.80 -4.03 -34.41
N ARG A 348 14.71 -4.81 -34.50
CA ARG A 348 14.62 -5.96 -35.40
C ARG A 348 13.52 -5.79 -36.42
N LEU A 349 13.72 -6.39 -37.58
CA LEU A 349 12.68 -6.52 -38.58
C LEU A 349 11.66 -7.55 -38.10
N LEU A 350 10.41 -7.15 -37.97
CA LEU A 350 9.26 -8.02 -37.78
C LEU A 350 8.74 -8.45 -39.15
N VAL A 351 8.57 -9.75 -39.35
CA VAL A 351 7.80 -10.32 -40.46
C VAL A 351 6.47 -10.79 -39.90
N PHE A 352 5.37 -10.28 -40.45
CA PHE A 352 4.02 -10.57 -39.97
C PHE A 352 3.18 -11.20 -41.08
N TRP A 353 2.76 -12.44 -40.88
CA TRP A 353 1.82 -13.11 -41.77
C TRP A 353 0.39 -12.63 -41.49
N VAL A 354 -0.09 -11.72 -42.32
CA VAL A 354 -1.37 -11.02 -42.16
C VAL A 354 -2.57 -11.92 -42.42
N GLY A 355 -2.49 -12.72 -43.48
CA GLY A 355 -3.61 -13.51 -43.96
C GLY A 355 -3.39 -14.14 -45.32
N THR A 356 -4.49 -14.51 -45.98
CA THR A 356 -4.50 -15.12 -47.31
C THR A 356 -5.43 -14.37 -48.26
N VAL A 357 -5.27 -14.60 -49.56
CA VAL A 357 -6.07 -14.00 -50.65
C VAL A 357 -7.60 -14.16 -50.44
N ASN A 358 -8.03 -15.21 -49.73
CA ASN A 358 -9.43 -15.49 -49.44
C ASN A 358 -9.94 -14.87 -48.11
N TYR A 359 -9.47 -13.66 -47.76
CA TYR A 359 -10.05 -12.76 -46.73
C TYR A 359 -9.91 -13.14 -45.26
N THR A 360 -8.89 -13.91 -44.88
CA THR A 360 -8.62 -14.20 -43.46
C THR A 360 -7.54 -13.28 -42.90
N ASN A 361 -7.86 -11.99 -42.77
CA ASN A 361 -6.97 -11.03 -42.10
C ASN A 361 -7.09 -11.17 -40.58
N VAL A 362 -5.95 -11.25 -39.91
CA VAL A 362 -5.89 -11.28 -38.44
C VAL A 362 -6.08 -9.90 -37.81
N THR A 363 -5.93 -8.84 -38.60
CA THR A 363 -6.15 -7.48 -38.12
C THR A 363 -7.09 -6.74 -39.06
N GLN A 364 -7.87 -5.82 -38.50
CA GLN A 364 -8.86 -5.00 -39.19
C GLN A 364 -8.24 -3.72 -39.73
N ALA A 365 -7.11 -3.26 -39.17
CA ALA A 365 -6.43 -2.06 -39.60
C ALA A 365 -4.91 -2.15 -39.42
N PHE A 366 -4.20 -1.85 -40.51
CA PHE A 366 -2.81 -1.41 -40.49
C PHE A 366 -2.77 0.12 -40.62
N PRO A 367 -1.69 0.78 -40.20
CA PRO A 367 -1.47 2.18 -40.56
C PRO A 367 -1.57 2.38 -42.08
N PRO A 368 -2.07 3.55 -42.52
CA PRO A 368 -2.15 3.86 -43.95
C PRO A 368 -0.75 3.74 -44.58
N ASN A 369 -0.70 3.28 -45.83
CA ASN A 369 0.55 3.08 -46.59
C ASN A 369 1.46 1.95 -46.10
N THR A 370 1.02 1.09 -45.17
CA THR A 370 1.80 -0.11 -44.81
C THR A 370 2.02 -0.97 -46.06
N TYR A 371 3.29 -1.27 -46.36
CA TYR A 371 3.68 -2.16 -47.43
C TYR A 371 3.24 -3.59 -47.10
N ILE A 372 2.45 -4.17 -48.01
CA ILE A 372 1.98 -5.55 -47.92
C ILE A 372 2.51 -6.30 -49.14
N GLN A 373 3.31 -7.32 -48.90
CA GLN A 373 3.86 -8.18 -49.93
C GLN A 373 2.99 -9.42 -50.11
N GLU A 374 2.61 -9.68 -51.36
CA GLU A 374 1.98 -10.93 -51.76
C GLU A 374 3.05 -11.96 -52.14
N SER A 375 2.97 -13.15 -51.56
CA SER A 375 3.82 -14.29 -51.90
C SER A 375 2.95 -15.54 -52.00
N GLY A 376 2.72 -16.02 -53.23
CA GLY A 376 1.76 -17.08 -53.49
C GLY A 376 0.36 -16.69 -53.06
N ASN A 377 -0.22 -17.42 -52.08
CA ASN A 377 -1.55 -17.14 -51.54
C ASN A 377 -1.51 -16.43 -50.17
N MET A 378 -0.35 -15.90 -49.76
CA MET A 378 -0.12 -15.33 -48.43
C MET A 378 0.24 -13.84 -48.53
N TYR A 379 -0.23 -13.06 -47.55
CA TYR A 379 0.09 -11.64 -47.41
C TYR A 379 0.98 -11.40 -46.20
N TYR A 380 2.07 -10.67 -46.40
CA TYR A 380 3.04 -10.33 -45.37
C TYR A 380 3.16 -8.83 -45.19
N ALA A 381 3.24 -8.39 -43.95
CA ALA A 381 3.57 -7.03 -43.57
C ALA A 381 4.89 -7.02 -42.79
N PHE A 382 5.57 -5.87 -42.84
CA PHE A 382 6.88 -5.72 -42.22
C PHE A 382 6.90 -4.49 -41.32
N ALA A 383 7.62 -4.58 -40.20
CA ALA A 383 7.82 -3.45 -39.31
C ALA A 383 9.20 -3.49 -38.66
N TRP A 384 9.79 -2.34 -38.38
CA TRP A 384 10.93 -2.24 -37.49
C TRP A 384 10.43 -2.09 -36.06
N VAL A 385 10.79 -3.05 -35.20
CA VAL A 385 10.39 -3.07 -33.80
C VAL A 385 11.62 -2.77 -32.94
N ALA A 386 11.63 -1.60 -32.31
CA ALA A 386 12.62 -1.22 -31.32
C ALA A 386 12.14 -1.65 -29.93
N PHE A 387 12.96 -2.38 -29.18
CA PHE A 387 12.57 -2.91 -27.88
C PHE A 387 13.74 -2.97 -26.89
N LYS A 388 13.38 -3.06 -25.61
CA LYS A 388 14.27 -3.32 -24.48
C LYS A 388 13.85 -4.58 -23.75
N ALA A 389 14.81 -5.44 -23.47
CA ALA A 389 14.62 -6.72 -22.81
C ALA A 389 15.63 -6.93 -21.68
N GLY A 390 15.18 -7.59 -20.62
CA GLY A 390 15.97 -7.88 -19.44
C GLY A 390 15.10 -8.49 -18.36
N VAL A 391 15.39 -8.15 -17.12
CA VAL A 391 14.51 -8.42 -15.98
C VAL A 391 14.27 -7.14 -15.21
N GLY A 392 13.34 -7.15 -14.28
CA GLY A 392 13.29 -6.15 -13.22
C GLY A 392 12.99 -6.83 -11.90
N ARG A 393 13.52 -6.26 -10.82
CA ARG A 393 13.32 -6.81 -9.48
C ARG A 393 12.28 -6.01 -8.72
N CYS A 394 11.32 -6.71 -8.14
CA CYS A 394 10.36 -6.13 -7.23
C CYS A 394 11.06 -5.79 -5.91
N LYS A 395 11.20 -4.50 -5.61
CA LYS A 395 11.69 -4.00 -4.32
C LYS A 395 10.48 -3.62 -3.45
N GLU A 396 10.64 -3.65 -2.13
CA GLU A 396 9.71 -3.04 -1.15
C GLU A 396 8.22 -3.44 -1.34
N TYR A 397 7.93 -4.74 -1.38
CA TYR A 397 6.55 -5.26 -1.50
C TYR A 397 5.78 -4.80 -2.75
N GLN A 398 6.45 -4.33 -3.81
CA GLN A 398 5.80 -3.82 -5.02
C GLN A 398 5.19 -4.89 -5.93
N CYS A 399 5.31 -6.17 -5.60
CA CYS A 399 4.75 -7.26 -6.39
C CYS A 399 3.74 -8.07 -5.59
N ILE A 400 2.66 -8.45 -6.26
CA ILE A 400 1.52 -9.13 -5.66
C ILE A 400 1.23 -10.44 -6.38
N VAL A 401 0.66 -11.39 -5.65
CA VAL A 401 0.05 -12.60 -6.22
C VAL A 401 -1.30 -12.21 -6.80
N GLU A 402 -1.38 -12.07 -8.13
CA GLU A 402 -2.61 -11.71 -8.85
C GLU A 402 -3.54 -12.91 -9.02
N SER A 403 -2.96 -14.09 -9.29
CA SER A 403 -3.67 -15.36 -9.42
C SER A 403 -2.84 -16.49 -8.83
N ARG A 404 -3.38 -17.71 -8.75
CA ARG A 404 -2.69 -18.87 -8.14
C ARG A 404 -1.24 -19.05 -8.61
N PHE A 405 -0.95 -18.71 -9.87
CA PHE A 405 0.39 -18.88 -10.41
C PHE A 405 1.05 -17.57 -10.81
N THR A 406 0.34 -16.43 -10.73
CA THR A 406 0.78 -15.19 -11.37
C THR A 406 1.22 -14.17 -10.35
N ILE A 407 2.45 -13.70 -10.51
CA ILE A 407 3.02 -12.58 -9.78
C ILE A 407 2.98 -11.37 -10.70
N ARG A 408 2.51 -10.24 -10.19
CA ARG A 408 2.30 -9.00 -10.94
C ARG A 408 2.98 -7.83 -10.26
N SER A 409 3.63 -6.95 -11.02
CA SER A 409 4.12 -5.67 -10.50
C SER A 409 2.96 -4.69 -10.28
N ASN A 410 2.95 -4.03 -9.13
CA ASN A 410 2.01 -2.96 -8.80
C ASN A 410 2.56 -1.56 -9.15
N GLY A 411 3.82 -1.49 -9.57
CA GLY A 411 4.50 -0.27 -9.98
C GLY A 411 5.44 -0.50 -11.17
N SER A 412 6.15 0.56 -11.56
CA SER A 412 7.23 0.48 -12.54
C SER A 412 8.40 -0.29 -11.94
N ILE A 413 8.92 -1.26 -12.70
CA ILE A 413 10.18 -1.94 -12.37
C ILE A 413 11.30 -1.36 -13.23
N GLU A 414 12.50 -1.29 -12.66
CA GLU A 414 13.70 -0.86 -13.39
C GLU A 414 14.23 -2.02 -14.22
N LEU A 415 14.72 -1.72 -15.42
CA LEU A 415 15.39 -2.67 -16.29
C LEU A 415 16.77 -3.02 -15.70
N GLU A 416 16.98 -4.31 -15.45
CA GLU A 416 18.20 -4.91 -14.93
C GLU A 416 18.72 -6.00 -15.89
N PRO A 417 20.05 -6.21 -15.97
CA PRO A 417 20.63 -7.25 -16.81
C PRO A 417 20.36 -8.66 -16.24
N HIS A 418 20.20 -9.65 -17.13
CA HIS A 418 20.05 -11.05 -16.72
C HIS A 418 20.72 -12.02 -17.71
N PRO A 419 21.36 -13.11 -17.24
CA PRO A 419 22.06 -14.05 -18.12
C PRO A 419 21.15 -14.81 -19.09
N LEU A 420 19.86 -14.92 -18.79
CA LEU A 420 18.90 -15.63 -19.64
C LEU A 420 18.18 -14.74 -20.65
N THR A 421 18.40 -13.44 -20.66
CA THR A 421 17.65 -12.50 -21.53
C THR A 421 17.77 -12.88 -23.01
N PHE A 422 18.98 -13.21 -23.47
CA PHE A 422 19.20 -13.66 -24.84
C PHE A 422 18.45 -14.96 -25.18
N HIS A 423 18.49 -15.95 -24.28
CA HIS A 423 17.83 -17.23 -24.48
C HIS A 423 16.30 -17.10 -24.45
N ALA A 424 15.77 -16.28 -23.54
CA ALA A 424 14.35 -15.96 -23.47
C ALA A 424 13.86 -15.36 -24.79
N LEU A 425 14.57 -14.35 -25.32
CA LEU A 425 14.24 -13.75 -26.62
C LEU A 425 14.31 -14.75 -27.78
N SER A 426 15.25 -15.68 -27.73
CA SER A 426 15.39 -16.74 -28.74
C SER A 426 14.26 -17.78 -28.66
N MET A 427 13.51 -17.84 -27.56
CA MET A 427 12.29 -18.66 -27.42
C MET A 427 11.01 -17.90 -27.79
N VAL A 428 11.03 -16.56 -27.86
CA VAL A 428 9.84 -15.73 -28.16
C VAL A 428 9.17 -16.16 -29.45
N LEU A 429 9.94 -16.43 -30.50
CA LEU A 429 9.40 -16.88 -31.79
C LEU A 429 8.63 -18.20 -31.65
N ASP A 430 9.21 -19.16 -30.96
CA ASP A 430 8.60 -20.48 -30.79
C ASP A 430 7.24 -20.39 -30.06
N ILE A 431 7.20 -19.50 -29.07
CA ILE A 431 6.06 -19.33 -28.18
C ILE A 431 4.99 -18.43 -28.80
N SER A 432 5.38 -17.38 -29.54
CA SER A 432 4.44 -16.52 -30.27
C SER A 432 3.63 -17.33 -31.27
N ILE A 433 4.27 -18.19 -32.07
CA ILE A 433 3.58 -19.07 -33.03
C ILE A 433 2.57 -19.97 -32.30
N SER A 434 3.00 -20.56 -31.18
CA SER A 434 2.17 -21.48 -30.41
C SER A 434 0.95 -20.75 -29.81
N LEU A 435 1.12 -19.53 -29.32
CA LEU A 435 0.04 -18.68 -28.82
C LEU A 435 -0.95 -18.31 -29.93
N VAL A 436 -0.46 -17.93 -31.12
CA VAL A 436 -1.30 -17.60 -32.27
C VAL A 436 -2.11 -18.81 -32.73
N SER A 437 -1.46 -19.98 -32.77
CA SER A 437 -2.09 -21.23 -33.21
C SER A 437 -3.25 -21.66 -32.31
N GLN A 438 -3.21 -21.30 -31.03
CA GLN A 438 -4.24 -21.69 -30.08
C GLN A 438 -5.37 -20.68 -29.94
N ASN A 439 -5.13 -19.39 -30.23
CA ASN A 439 -6.13 -18.33 -30.15
C ASN A 439 -6.85 -18.21 -28.78
N VAL A 440 -6.26 -18.73 -27.70
CA VAL A 440 -6.90 -18.74 -26.36
C VAL A 440 -6.50 -17.50 -25.53
N SER A 441 -5.34 -16.92 -25.83
CA SER A 441 -4.65 -15.99 -24.92
C SER A 441 -4.12 -14.74 -25.60
N ILE A 442 -4.38 -14.58 -26.90
CA ILE A 442 -4.05 -13.34 -27.60
C ILE A 442 -5.19 -12.35 -27.36
N PRO A 443 -4.88 -11.14 -26.88
CA PRO A 443 -5.79 -10.03 -26.80
C PRO A 443 -6.70 -9.87 -28.01
N SER A 444 -7.87 -9.30 -27.77
CA SER A 444 -8.82 -8.97 -28.84
C SER A 444 -8.37 -7.79 -29.73
N SER A 445 -7.05 -7.54 -29.81
CA SER A 445 -6.40 -6.46 -30.56
C SER A 445 -6.45 -6.64 -32.08
N TRP A 446 -7.43 -7.39 -32.60
CA TRP A 446 -7.77 -7.48 -34.02
C TRP A 446 -8.07 -6.10 -34.62
N ARG A 447 -8.29 -5.04 -33.83
CA ARG A 447 -8.58 -3.70 -34.35
C ARG A 447 -7.35 -2.93 -34.82
N ASN A 448 -6.16 -3.21 -34.26
CA ASN A 448 -4.95 -2.43 -34.51
C ASN A 448 -3.74 -3.36 -34.54
N ALA A 449 -2.98 -3.34 -35.65
CA ALA A 449 -1.79 -4.16 -35.81
C ALA A 449 -0.72 -3.90 -34.73
N ASP A 450 -0.55 -2.67 -34.25
CA ASP A 450 0.41 -2.35 -33.18
C ASP A 450 0.03 -3.03 -31.87
N ASP A 451 -1.24 -2.92 -31.48
CA ASP A 451 -1.75 -3.56 -30.27
C ASP A 451 -1.70 -5.10 -30.38
N TYR A 452 -1.81 -5.66 -31.59
CA TYR A 452 -1.64 -7.09 -31.85
C TYR A 452 -0.18 -7.52 -31.68
N VAL A 453 0.76 -6.79 -32.30
CA VAL A 453 2.19 -7.06 -32.19
C VAL A 453 2.66 -6.91 -30.75
N GLU A 454 2.29 -5.83 -30.07
CA GLU A 454 2.58 -5.64 -28.66
C GLU A 454 2.02 -6.78 -27.83
N ALA A 455 0.75 -7.13 -28.00
CA ALA A 455 0.12 -8.21 -27.27
C ALA A 455 0.85 -9.56 -27.42
N VAL A 456 1.19 -9.96 -28.65
CA VAL A 456 1.83 -11.25 -28.92
C VAL A 456 3.29 -11.28 -28.48
N LEU A 457 4.01 -10.16 -28.55
CA LEU A 457 5.42 -10.09 -28.11
C LEU A 457 5.59 -9.82 -26.61
N ILE A 458 4.59 -9.20 -25.97
CA ILE A 458 4.58 -8.92 -24.52
C ILE A 458 4.00 -10.09 -23.73
N SER A 459 2.95 -10.78 -24.19
CA SER A 459 2.41 -11.93 -23.43
C SER A 459 3.44 -13.01 -23.08
N PRO A 460 4.51 -13.25 -23.88
CA PRO A 460 5.61 -14.12 -23.56
C PRO A 460 6.74 -13.49 -22.72
N ARG A 461 6.51 -12.49 -21.83
CA ARG A 461 7.59 -12.06 -20.91
C ARG A 461 8.01 -13.27 -20.06
N PHE A 462 9.23 -13.82 -20.26
CA PHE A 462 9.74 -15.09 -19.69
C PHE A 462 10.63 -14.96 -18.46
#